data_AF-A0A966TAZ2-F1
#
_entry.id   AF-A0A966TAZ2-F1
#
_cell.length_a   1.000
_cell.length_b   1.000
_cell.length_c   1.000
_cell.angle_alpha   90.00
_cell.angle_beta   90.00
_cell.angle_gamma   90.00
#
_symmetry.space_group_name_H-M   'P 1'
#
loop_
_entity.id
_entity.type
_entity.pdbx_description
1 polymer ?
#
loop_
_entity_poly.entity_id
_entity_poly.type
_entity_poly.pdbx_seq_one_letter_code
_entity_poly.pdbx_strand_id
1 'polypeptide(L)'
;MYEPYVWDVDDNRYIDFHAGYGANIVGHANPAIVAAVQKRVTQGTHFAQPTPDSIVVAEELSRRFGLPQWRFCNSGTEATMDAVHLMRAITGRDLIVKVEGSYNGHHDAVAISIFRSAKELGPAVKPSFADLKIEIATAS
;
A
#
# COMPACT_ATOMS: atom_id res chain seq x y z
N MET A 1 -17.90 0.69 -19.02
CA MET A 1 -16.93 -0.40 -18.78
C MET A 1 -15.58 0.28 -18.72
N TYR A 2 -14.89 0.22 -17.58
CA TYR A 2 -13.65 0.97 -17.34
C TYR A 2 -12.55 0.42 -18.25
N GLU A 3 -11.85 1.28 -18.97
CA GLU A 3 -10.97 0.83 -20.05
C GLU A 3 -9.73 0.15 -19.45
N PRO A 4 -9.49 -1.14 -19.74
CA PRO A 4 -8.33 -1.88 -19.24
C PRO A 4 -7.11 -1.62 -20.12
N TYR A 5 -7.05 -0.46 -20.77
CA TYR A 5 -6.06 -0.15 -21.78
C TYR A 5 -5.11 0.93 -21.31
N VAL A 6 -3.84 0.77 -21.69
CA VAL A 6 -2.82 1.82 -21.58
C VAL A 6 -2.19 2.01 -22.95
N TRP A 7 -1.75 3.24 -23.21
CA TRP A 7 -1.03 3.62 -24.42
C TRP A 7 0.37 4.05 -24.01
N ASP A 8 1.38 3.59 -24.74
CA ASP A 8 2.72 4.14 -24.62
C ASP A 8 2.87 5.42 -25.45
N VAL A 9 4.08 5.97 -25.50
CA VAL A 9 4.39 7.21 -26.23
C VAL A 9 4.42 7.03 -27.76
N ASP A 10 4.36 5.80 -28.25
CA ASP A 10 4.40 5.43 -29.67
C ASP A 10 3.01 4.96 -30.17
N ASP A 11 1.94 5.29 -29.43
CA ASP A 11 0.55 4.92 -29.69
C ASP A 11 0.25 3.40 -29.68
N ASN A 12 1.15 2.58 -29.12
CA ASN A 12 0.86 1.16 -28.93
C ASN A 12 -0.14 0.98 -27.79
N ARG A 13 -1.20 0.21 -28.05
CA ARG A 13 -2.23 -0.11 -27.05
C ARG A 13 -1.96 -1.45 -26.39
N TYR A 14 -1.96 -1.47 -25.07
CA TYR A 14 -1.78 -2.67 -24.24
C TYR A 14 -3.03 -2.94 -23.39
N ILE A 15 -3.26 -4.22 -23.06
CA ILE A 15 -4.19 -4.59 -21.98
C ILE A 15 -3.41 -4.57 -20.67
N ASP A 16 -3.84 -3.74 -19.72
CA ASP A 16 -3.19 -3.56 -18.43
C ASP A 16 -3.66 -4.62 -17.41
N PHE A 17 -2.84 -5.65 -17.23
CA PHE A 17 -2.98 -6.64 -16.16
C PHE A 17 -2.21 -6.28 -14.88
N HIS A 18 -1.41 -5.21 -14.90
CA HIS A 18 -0.62 -4.77 -13.78
C HIS A 18 -1.43 -3.89 -12.81
N ALA A 19 -2.33 -3.07 -13.36
CA ALA A 19 -3.27 -2.22 -12.61
C ALA A 19 -2.58 -1.38 -11.52
N GLY A 20 -1.38 -0.87 -11.82
CA GLY A 20 -0.57 -0.07 -10.89
C GLY A 20 -0.27 -0.79 -9.58
N TYR A 21 0.28 -2.01 -9.64
CA TYR A 21 0.51 -2.87 -8.47
C TYR A 21 -0.79 -3.16 -7.68
N GLY A 22 -1.92 -3.22 -8.36
CA GLY A 22 -3.25 -3.43 -7.76
C GLY A 22 -3.93 -2.17 -7.21
N ALA A 23 -3.26 -1.01 -7.19
CA ALA A 23 -3.87 0.24 -6.74
C ALA A 23 -5.05 0.69 -7.64
N ASN A 24 -4.98 0.37 -8.93
CA ASN A 24 -6.00 0.73 -9.92
C ASN A 24 -7.00 -0.40 -10.18
N ILE A 25 -7.57 -0.97 -9.11
CA ILE A 25 -8.46 -2.14 -9.21
C ILE A 25 -9.75 -1.88 -10.00
N VAL A 26 -10.16 -0.62 -10.14
CA VAL A 26 -11.38 -0.22 -10.84
C VAL A 26 -11.15 0.28 -12.27
N GLY A 27 -9.94 0.11 -12.80
CA GLY A 27 -9.56 0.49 -14.16
C GLY A 27 -9.27 1.98 -14.35
N HIS A 28 -8.65 2.31 -15.48
CA HIS A 28 -8.22 3.66 -15.81
C HIS A 28 -9.40 4.62 -16.02
N ALA A 29 -9.23 5.86 -15.56
CA ALA A 29 -10.18 6.96 -15.73
C ALA A 29 -11.64 6.62 -15.39
N ASN A 30 -11.86 5.89 -14.29
CA ASN A 30 -13.19 5.54 -13.82
C ASN A 30 -14.09 6.79 -13.71
N PRO A 31 -15.21 6.90 -14.48
CA PRO A 31 -16.01 8.12 -14.53
C PRO A 31 -16.51 8.64 -13.19
N ALA A 32 -16.82 7.75 -12.24
CA ALA A 32 -17.27 8.17 -10.91
C ALA A 32 -16.12 8.82 -10.12
N ILE A 33 -14.91 8.26 -10.20
CA ILE A 33 -13.71 8.82 -9.57
C ILE A 33 -13.33 10.14 -10.23
N VAL A 34 -13.30 10.17 -11.57
CA VAL A 34 -12.97 11.39 -12.33
C VAL A 34 -13.93 12.53 -11.97
N ALA A 35 -15.24 12.27 -11.96
CA ALA A 35 -16.23 13.27 -11.58
C ALA A 35 -16.07 13.75 -10.13
N ALA A 36 -15.80 12.85 -9.19
CA ALA A 36 -15.57 13.20 -7.78
C ALA A 36 -14.31 14.07 -7.61
N VAL A 37 -13.21 13.69 -8.25
CA VAL A 37 -11.95 14.45 -8.24
C VAL A 37 -12.17 15.82 -8.87
N GLN A 38 -12.73 15.89 -10.08
CA GLN A 38 -13.01 17.17 -10.77
C GLN A 38 -13.86 18.12 -9.91
N LYS A 39 -14.91 17.60 -9.26
CA LYS A 39 -15.73 18.40 -8.33
C LYS A 39 -14.90 18.92 -7.16
N ARG A 40 -14.09 18.07 -6.52
CA ARG A 40 -13.27 18.43 -5.34
C ARG A 40 -12.19 19.44 -5.68
N VAL A 41 -11.45 19.25 -6.78
CA VAL A 41 -10.29 20.11 -7.11
C VAL A 41 -10.71 21.57 -7.37
N THR A 42 -11.90 21.82 -7.91
CA THR A 42 -12.42 23.20 -8.10
C THR A 42 -12.65 23.94 -6.78
N GLN A 43 -12.74 23.22 -5.67
CA GLN A 43 -12.96 23.75 -4.33
C GLN A 43 -11.66 23.80 -3.51
N GLY A 44 -10.52 23.39 -4.07
CA GLY A 44 -9.20 23.30 -3.42
C GLY A 44 -8.84 21.87 -2.98
N THR A 45 -7.53 21.59 -2.92
CA THR A 45 -6.96 20.25 -2.76
C THR A 45 -6.17 20.03 -1.46
N HIS A 46 -5.75 21.09 -0.77
CA HIS A 46 -4.96 21.00 0.45
C HIS A 46 -5.26 22.18 1.38
N PHE A 47 -5.57 21.88 2.64
CA PHE A 47 -6.12 22.88 3.56
C PHE A 47 -5.40 22.99 4.91
N ALA A 48 -4.45 22.10 5.22
CA ALA A 48 -3.86 21.96 6.56
C ALA A 48 -4.90 21.93 7.71
N GLN A 49 -6.12 21.51 7.38
CA GLN A 49 -7.32 21.48 8.23
C GLN A 49 -8.18 20.29 7.78
N PRO A 50 -8.96 19.65 8.67
CA PRO A 50 -9.88 18.58 8.31
C PRO A 50 -10.95 19.05 7.32
N THR A 51 -11.38 18.16 6.43
CA THR A 51 -12.50 18.39 5.51
C THR A 51 -13.62 17.38 5.76
N PRO A 52 -14.90 17.71 5.45
CA PRO A 52 -16.00 16.75 5.55
C PRO A 52 -15.77 15.45 4.76
N ASP A 53 -15.05 15.52 3.64
CA ASP A 53 -14.72 14.35 2.82
C ASP A 53 -13.96 13.27 3.61
N SER A 54 -13.07 13.68 4.52
CA SER A 54 -12.32 12.73 5.35
C SER A 54 -13.20 11.95 6.33
N ILE A 55 -14.30 12.55 6.79
CA ILE A 55 -15.27 11.91 7.71
C ILE A 55 -16.02 10.82 6.95
N VAL A 56 -16.52 11.12 5.76
CA VAL A 56 -17.24 10.16 4.91
C VAL A 56 -16.38 8.94 4.62
N VAL A 57 -15.10 9.14 4.29
CA VAL A 57 -14.17 8.03 4.02
C VAL A 57 -13.90 7.23 5.30
N ALA A 58 -13.67 7.89 6.44
CA ALA A 58 -13.41 7.21 7.71
C ALA A 58 -14.62 6.36 8.17
N GLU A 59 -15.84 6.88 8.06
CA GLU A 59 -17.07 6.15 8.38
C GLU A 59 -17.24 4.91 7.50
N GLU A 60 -16.98 5.04 6.20
CA GLU A 60 -17.09 3.91 5.28
C GLU A 60 -16.02 2.84 5.54
N LEU A 61 -14.79 3.24 5.90
CA LEU A 61 -13.74 2.31 6.31
C LEU A 61 -14.12 1.60 7.62
N SER A 62 -14.65 2.32 8.61
CA SER A 62 -15.16 1.73 9.85
C SER A 62 -16.28 0.74 9.60
N ARG A 63 -17.24 1.07 8.73
CA ARG A 63 -18.33 0.17 8.34
C ARG A 63 -17.81 -1.08 7.62
N ARG A 64 -16.82 -0.95 6.74
CA ARG A 64 -16.28 -2.06 5.93
C ARG A 64 -15.38 -3.01 6.70
N PHE A 65 -14.50 -2.49 7.55
CA PHE A 65 -13.46 -3.28 8.21
C PHE A 65 -13.68 -3.48 9.71
N GLY A 66 -14.70 -2.86 10.30
CA GLY A 66 -15.06 -3.05 11.71
C GLY A 66 -14.10 -2.40 12.71
N LEU A 67 -13.22 -1.50 12.26
CA LEU A 67 -12.28 -0.77 13.12
C LEU A 67 -12.82 0.64 13.43
N PRO A 68 -12.73 1.11 14.69
CA PRO A 68 -13.39 2.34 15.12
C PRO A 68 -12.64 3.63 14.78
N GLN A 69 -11.35 3.56 14.48
CA GLN A 69 -10.50 4.73 14.28
C GLN A 69 -9.61 4.54 13.05
N TRP A 70 -9.45 5.62 12.29
CA TRP A 70 -8.66 5.65 11.07
C TRP A 70 -7.74 6.86 11.04
N ARG A 71 -6.54 6.66 10.52
CA ARG A 71 -5.58 7.71 10.21
C ARG A 71 -5.15 7.57 8.76
N PHE A 72 -5.28 8.64 8.00
CA PHE A 72 -4.86 8.69 6.60
C PHE A 72 -3.37 9.03 6.51
N CYS A 73 -2.68 8.33 5.60
CA CYS A 73 -1.29 8.55 5.23
C CYS A 73 -1.22 8.78 3.71
N ASN A 74 -0.09 9.25 3.21
CA ASN A 74 0.12 9.50 1.78
C ASN A 74 0.64 8.26 1.05
N SER A 75 1.09 7.22 1.77
CA SER A 75 1.59 5.99 1.19
C SER A 75 1.40 4.79 2.11
N GLY A 76 1.55 3.58 1.54
CA GLY A 76 1.64 2.34 2.31
C GLY A 76 2.87 2.29 3.22
N THR A 77 4.01 2.86 2.80
CA THR A 77 5.24 2.99 3.62
C THR A 77 4.99 3.82 4.88
N GLU A 78 4.28 4.95 4.76
CA GLU A 78 3.94 5.77 5.92
C GLU A 78 2.98 5.03 6.85
N ALA A 79 1.99 4.31 6.31
CA ALA A 79 1.05 3.56 7.12
C ALA A 79 1.74 2.47 7.96
N THR A 80 2.69 1.72 7.38
CA THR A 80 3.45 0.70 8.11
C THR A 80 4.46 1.31 9.08
N MET A 81 5.06 2.44 8.72
CA MET A 81 5.96 3.20 9.61
C MET A 81 5.20 3.71 10.84
N ASP A 82 4.05 4.35 10.67
CA ASP A 82 3.21 4.84 11.77
C ASP A 82 2.73 3.68 12.66
N ALA A 83 2.35 2.55 12.06
CA ALA A 83 1.96 1.36 12.82
C ALA A 83 3.09 0.82 13.70
N VAL A 84 4.32 0.79 13.17
CA VAL A 84 5.52 0.41 13.93
C VAL A 84 5.77 1.37 15.08
N HIS A 85 5.74 2.69 14.83
CA HIS A 85 5.94 3.69 15.88
C HIS A 85 4.88 3.61 16.97
N LEU A 86 3.62 3.44 16.59
CA LEU A 86 2.50 3.33 17.53
C LEU A 86 2.61 2.07 18.40
N MET A 87 2.93 0.93 17.79
CA MET A 87 3.16 -0.33 18.52
C MET A 87 4.27 -0.19 19.57
N ARG A 88 5.39 0.44 19.20
CA ARG A 88 6.50 0.69 20.13
C ARG A 88 6.09 1.62 21.26
N ALA A 89 5.43 2.74 20.94
CA ALA A 89 4.97 3.72 21.93
C ALA A 89 3.99 3.11 22.94
N ILE A 90 3.08 2.23 22.50
CA ILE A 90 2.08 1.60 23.37
C ILE A 90 2.70 0.48 24.22
N THR A 91 3.58 -0.34 23.64
CA THR A 91 4.07 -1.56 24.30
C THR A 91 5.40 -1.40 25.02
N GLY A 92 6.18 -0.38 24.69
CA GLY A 92 7.57 -0.20 25.14
C GLY A 92 8.54 -1.27 24.61
N ARG A 93 8.17 -1.99 23.54
CA ARG A 93 8.99 -3.08 22.97
C ARG A 93 9.65 -2.63 21.68
N ASP A 94 10.94 -2.95 21.52
CA ASP A 94 11.70 -2.55 20.33
C ASP A 94 11.59 -3.53 19.15
N LEU A 95 11.38 -4.81 19.48
CA LEU A 95 11.44 -5.91 18.53
C LEU A 95 10.18 -6.02 17.66
N ILE A 96 10.39 -6.18 16.36
CA ILE A 96 9.33 -6.44 15.37
C ILE A 96 9.60 -7.79 14.71
N VAL A 97 8.54 -8.56 14.49
CA VAL A 97 8.59 -9.82 13.74
C VAL A 97 8.14 -9.58 12.30
N LYS A 98 8.98 -9.97 11.35
CA LYS A 98 8.69 -9.93 9.90
C LYS A 98 8.89 -11.30 9.28
N VAL A 99 8.05 -11.63 8.30
CA VAL A 99 8.21 -12.81 7.45
C VAL A 99 9.18 -12.48 6.32
N GLU A 100 10.20 -13.32 6.12
CA GLU A 100 11.13 -13.21 4.99
C GLU A 100 10.40 -13.13 3.64
N GLY A 101 10.87 -12.25 2.75
CA GLY A 101 10.26 -12.02 1.43
C GLY A 101 9.02 -11.11 1.44
N SER A 102 8.50 -10.71 2.60
CA SER A 102 7.42 -9.71 2.66
C SER A 102 7.95 -8.30 2.38
N TYR A 103 7.18 -7.51 1.62
CA TYR A 103 7.42 -6.09 1.38
C TYR A 103 6.40 -5.27 2.16
N ASN A 104 6.86 -4.41 3.07
CA ASN A 104 6.00 -3.56 3.92
C ASN A 104 6.37 -2.07 3.78
N GLY A 105 6.90 -1.68 2.62
CA GLY A 105 7.42 -0.33 2.38
C GLY A 105 8.93 -0.23 2.51
N HIS A 106 9.46 0.97 2.28
CA HIS A 106 10.90 1.25 2.18
C HIS A 106 11.46 2.03 3.38
N HIS A 107 10.90 1.83 4.58
CA HIS A 107 11.43 2.44 5.80
C HIS A 107 12.32 1.45 6.57
N ASP A 108 13.33 1.97 7.27
CA ASP A 108 14.46 1.20 7.81
C ASP A 108 14.04 0.00 8.68
N ALA A 109 12.95 0.13 9.44
CA ALA A 109 12.46 -0.94 10.32
C ALA A 109 11.96 -2.19 9.59
N VAL A 110 11.55 -2.09 8.32
CA VAL A 110 10.95 -3.21 7.56
C VAL A 110 11.59 -3.43 6.20
N ALA A 111 12.47 -2.53 5.75
CA ALA A 111 13.20 -2.63 4.49
C ALA A 111 14.37 -3.62 4.54
N ILE A 112 14.18 -4.73 5.25
CA ILE A 112 15.15 -5.81 5.42
C ILE A 112 14.56 -7.13 4.91
N SER A 113 15.41 -8.01 4.37
CA SER A 113 15.03 -9.36 3.94
C SER A 113 13.78 -9.38 3.04
N ILE A 114 13.73 -8.43 2.10
CA ILE A 114 12.63 -8.23 1.14
C ILE A 114 12.77 -9.17 -0.05
N PHE A 115 14.00 -9.44 -0.48
CA PHE A 115 14.31 -10.29 -1.62
C PHE A 115 15.19 -11.45 -1.18
N ARG A 116 14.94 -12.63 -1.75
CA ARG A 116 15.89 -13.75 -1.70
C ARG A 116 16.72 -13.75 -2.98
N SER A 117 17.95 -14.25 -2.90
CA SER A 117 18.76 -14.42 -4.11
C SER A 117 18.13 -15.48 -5.03
N ALA A 118 18.39 -15.39 -6.33
CA ALA A 118 17.89 -16.37 -7.30
C ALA A 118 18.32 -17.81 -6.98
N LYS A 119 19.47 -17.98 -6.31
CA LYS A 119 19.97 -19.29 -5.87
C LYS A 119 19.10 -19.87 -4.74
N GLU A 120 18.58 -19.03 -3.86
CA GLU A 120 17.75 -19.42 -2.71
C GLU A 120 16.29 -19.69 -3.08
N LEU A 121 15.80 -19.11 -4.18
CA LEU A 121 14.42 -19.31 -4.66
C LEU A 121 14.19 -20.71 -5.26
N GLY A 122 15.24 -21.41 -5.69
CA GLY A 122 15.12 -22.67 -6.42
C GLY A 122 14.56 -22.51 -7.85
N PRO A 123 14.49 -23.61 -8.63
CA PRO A 123 13.98 -23.57 -10.01
C PRO A 123 12.46 -23.28 -10.04
N ALA A 124 11.98 -22.57 -11.07
CA ALA A 124 10.58 -22.15 -11.19
C ALA A 124 9.55 -23.30 -11.09
N VAL A 125 9.91 -24.50 -11.56
CA VAL A 125 9.04 -25.69 -11.51
C VAL A 125 9.06 -26.40 -10.15
N LYS A 126 10.00 -26.03 -9.27
CA LYS A 126 10.14 -26.57 -7.91
C LYS A 126 10.77 -25.49 -7.02
N PRO A 127 10.02 -24.43 -6.70
CA PRO A 127 10.53 -23.36 -5.85
C PRO A 127 10.94 -23.93 -4.48
N SER A 128 12.02 -23.39 -3.93
CA SER A 128 12.50 -23.73 -2.60
C SER A 128 11.71 -22.95 -1.56
N PHE A 129 11.04 -23.69 -0.67
CA PHE A 129 10.38 -23.13 0.52
C PHE A 129 11.18 -23.38 1.80
N ALA A 130 12.35 -24.00 1.68
CA ALA A 130 13.24 -24.20 2.81
C ALA A 130 13.68 -22.84 3.35
N ASP A 131 13.75 -22.75 4.68
CA ASP A 131 14.33 -21.63 5.42
C ASP A 131 13.53 -20.31 5.37
N LEU A 132 12.19 -20.34 5.39
CA LEU A 132 11.41 -19.14 5.73
C LEU A 132 11.77 -18.69 7.15
N LYS A 133 12.59 -17.65 7.27
CA LYS A 133 12.99 -17.13 8.57
C LYS A 133 11.96 -16.14 9.08
N ILE A 134 11.59 -16.31 10.35
CA ILE A 134 11.03 -15.22 11.14
C ILE A 134 12.23 -14.38 11.57
N GLU A 135 12.32 -13.17 11.04
CA GLU A 135 13.36 -12.24 11.45
C GLU A 135 12.84 -11.26 12.48
N ILE A 136 13.67 -11.05 13.49
CA ILE A 136 13.44 -10.08 14.54
C ILE A 136 14.27 -8.86 14.19
N ALA A 137 13.60 -7.80 13.75
CA ALA A 137 14.24 -6.52 13.49
C ALA A 137 14.27 -5.69 14.77
N THR A 138 15.46 -5.22 15.15
CA THR A 138 15.63 -4.02 15.96
C THR A 138 15.83 -2.86 14.99
N ALA A 139 14.91 -1.92 14.90
CA ALA A 139 15.21 -0.69 14.19
C ALA A 139 15.94 0.22 15.19
N SER A 140 17.22 0.47 14.96
CA SER A 140 17.97 1.53 15.63
C SER A 140 17.53 2.89 15.13
#